data_AF-A0A2D7BZ45-F1
#
_entry.id   AF-A0A2D7BZ45-F1
#
_cell.length_a   1.000
_cell.length_b   1.000
_cell.length_c   1.000
_cell.angle_alpha   90.00
_cell.angle_beta   90.00
_cell.angle_gamma   90.00
#
_symmetry.space_group_name_H-M   'P 1'
#
loop_
_entity.id
_entity.type
_entity.pdbx_description
1 polymer ?
#
loop_
_entity_poly.entity_id
_entity_poly.type
_entity_poly.pdbx_seq_one_letter_code
_entity_poly.pdbx_strand_id
1 'polypeptide(L)'
;MKAVLIYVEGNAESESCRDTAEASLKKWGWDYEPISGVTPHTLDEDEFPFPDVEGGRLQSFGVDEPKKYPIKKSCLFNNLRLATKVYDAGESMIFLEHDIEVIDRCEIPFFKDLLFLSMDYAFKAPSVLAGKNFAGWQQHHQKSLAQTYEFPRDVYPLKYYKDSVWNNSMMVPGTSAYALSPYGAEKLLNAVEKHGLEQSDYIYNSKVMHLEALNPSIVKLQKHNPNLSHRGV
;
A
#
# COMPACT_ATOMS: atom_id res chain seq x y z
N MET A 1 -5.45 1.15 17.38
CA MET A 1 -5.91 1.08 15.98
C MET A 1 -5.77 -0.36 15.54
N LYS A 2 -6.83 -0.99 15.01
CA LYS A 2 -6.78 -2.40 14.59
C LYS A 2 -6.01 -2.54 13.28
N ALA A 3 -5.15 -3.54 13.19
CA ALA A 3 -4.45 -3.90 11.97
C ALA A 3 -5.14 -5.05 11.22
N VAL A 4 -5.08 -5.04 9.91
CA VAL A 4 -5.54 -6.11 9.04
C VAL A 4 -4.33 -6.64 8.27
N LEU A 5 -3.99 -7.91 8.51
CA LEU A 5 -2.87 -8.60 7.87
C LEU A 5 -3.40 -9.42 6.68
N ILE A 6 -3.06 -9.02 5.47
CA ILE A 6 -3.46 -9.69 4.24
C ILE A 6 -2.42 -10.74 3.85
N TYR A 7 -2.86 -11.95 3.54
CA TYR A 7 -2.03 -13.01 2.99
C TYR A 7 -2.77 -13.77 1.89
N VAL A 8 -2.04 -14.45 1.02
CA VAL A 8 -2.60 -15.39 0.04
C VAL A 8 -2.78 -16.75 0.72
N GLU A 9 -4.03 -17.16 0.92
CA GLU A 9 -4.39 -18.47 1.49
C GLU A 9 -4.08 -19.61 0.52
N GLY A 10 -3.53 -20.71 1.03
CA GLY A 10 -3.11 -21.87 0.24
C GLY A 10 -1.77 -21.69 -0.47
N ASN A 11 -1.09 -20.55 -0.34
CA ASN A 11 0.26 -20.32 -0.86
C ASN A 11 1.29 -20.43 0.27
N ALA A 12 2.16 -21.45 0.21
CA ALA A 12 3.09 -21.76 1.29
C ALA A 12 4.12 -20.64 1.57
N GLU A 13 4.60 -19.93 0.55
CA GLU A 13 5.55 -18.81 0.76
C GLU A 13 4.84 -17.65 1.46
N SER A 14 3.63 -17.33 1.01
CA SER A 14 2.77 -16.31 1.62
C SER A 14 2.43 -16.61 3.07
N GLU A 15 2.06 -17.85 3.38
CA GLU A 15 1.70 -18.28 4.73
C GLU A 15 2.92 -18.25 5.67
N SER A 16 4.10 -18.62 5.18
CA SER A 16 5.35 -18.49 5.92
C SER A 16 5.70 -17.02 6.24
N CYS A 17 5.52 -16.13 5.26
CA CYS A 17 5.66 -14.69 5.47
C CYS A 17 4.63 -14.16 6.48
N ARG A 18 3.35 -14.58 6.37
CA ARG A 18 2.29 -14.25 7.34
C ARG A 18 2.68 -14.67 8.75
N ASP A 19 3.15 -15.90 8.96
CA ASP A 19 3.53 -16.41 10.28
C ASP A 19 4.67 -15.57 10.90
N THR A 20 5.62 -15.12 10.06
CA THR A 20 6.68 -14.21 10.48
C THR A 20 6.13 -12.83 10.88
N ALA A 21 5.21 -12.27 10.07
CA ALA A 21 4.56 -11.01 10.36
C ALA A 21 3.75 -11.09 11.66
N GLU A 22 2.95 -12.13 11.86
CA GLU A 22 2.18 -12.39 13.08
C GLU A 22 3.06 -12.53 14.31
N ALA A 23 4.19 -13.25 14.21
CA ALA A 23 5.14 -13.36 15.31
C ALA A 23 5.67 -11.99 15.75
N SER A 24 5.94 -11.09 14.78
CA SER A 24 6.37 -9.72 15.07
C SER A 24 5.24 -8.86 15.66
N LEU A 25 4.01 -8.97 15.15
CA LEU A 25 2.83 -8.29 15.69
C LEU A 25 2.56 -8.68 17.15
N LYS A 26 2.58 -9.98 17.46
CA LYS A 26 2.43 -10.50 18.83
C LYS A 26 3.52 -10.00 19.75
N LYS A 27 4.78 -10.02 19.30
CA LYS A 27 5.93 -9.51 20.06
C LYS A 27 5.74 -8.05 20.48
N TRP A 28 5.15 -7.23 19.62
CA TRP A 28 4.95 -5.80 19.86
C TRP A 28 3.55 -5.45 20.40
N GLY A 29 2.71 -6.45 20.67
CA GLY A 29 1.38 -6.27 21.28
C GLY A 29 0.37 -5.56 20.39
N TRP A 30 0.43 -5.75 19.07
CA TRP A 30 -0.53 -5.17 18.13
C TRP A 30 -1.87 -5.92 18.18
N ASP A 31 -2.98 -5.19 18.10
CA ASP A 31 -4.30 -5.75 17.82
C ASP A 31 -4.45 -5.92 16.31
N TYR A 32 -4.66 -7.15 15.85
CA TYR A 32 -4.70 -7.45 14.43
C TYR A 32 -5.65 -8.60 14.09
N GLU A 33 -6.10 -8.64 12.84
CA GLU A 33 -6.79 -9.79 12.26
C GLU A 33 -6.16 -10.20 10.92
N PRO A 34 -5.85 -11.49 10.71
CA PRO A 34 -5.45 -11.98 9.41
C PRO A 34 -6.68 -12.16 8.50
N ILE A 35 -6.55 -11.82 7.22
CA ILE A 35 -7.56 -12.09 6.19
C ILE A 35 -6.93 -12.67 4.93
N SER A 36 -7.67 -13.57 4.27
CA SER A 36 -7.32 -14.08 2.95
C SER A 36 -7.52 -12.99 1.89
N GLY A 37 -6.45 -12.69 1.16
CA GLY A 37 -6.45 -11.73 0.07
C GLY A 37 -7.09 -12.29 -1.20
N VAL A 38 -7.60 -11.38 -2.03
CA VAL A 38 -8.04 -11.64 -3.39
C VAL A 38 -6.86 -12.12 -4.23
N THR A 39 -7.12 -13.14 -5.03
CA THR A 39 -6.21 -13.73 -6.02
C THR A 39 -6.89 -13.71 -7.38
N PRO A 40 -6.17 -13.93 -8.50
CA PRO A 40 -6.78 -14.10 -9.81
C PRO A 40 -7.93 -15.13 -9.86
N HIS A 41 -7.88 -16.16 -9.00
CA HIS A 41 -8.90 -17.21 -8.93
C HIS A 41 -10.12 -16.82 -8.09
N THR A 42 -9.99 -15.84 -7.20
CA THR A 42 -11.05 -15.39 -6.29
C THR A 42 -11.51 -13.95 -6.59
N LEU A 43 -11.00 -13.37 -7.68
CA LEU A 43 -11.37 -12.04 -8.15
C LEU A 43 -12.79 -12.09 -8.72
N ASP A 44 -13.68 -11.31 -8.11
CA ASP A 44 -15.05 -11.08 -8.57
C ASP A 44 -15.15 -9.65 -9.09
N GLU A 45 -15.16 -9.48 -10.42
CA GLU A 45 -15.14 -8.14 -11.02
C GLU A 45 -16.43 -7.34 -10.76
N ASP A 46 -17.52 -8.00 -10.38
CA ASP A 46 -18.79 -7.34 -10.08
C ASP A 46 -18.76 -6.61 -8.72
N GLU A 47 -17.77 -6.89 -7.87
CA GLU A 47 -17.59 -6.21 -6.57
C GLU A 47 -17.23 -4.73 -6.73
N PHE A 48 -16.41 -4.42 -7.74
CA PHE A 48 -16.04 -3.04 -8.10
C PHE A 48 -16.16 -2.88 -9.63
N PRO A 49 -17.39 -2.68 -10.16
CA PRO A 49 -17.69 -2.72 -11.58
C PRO A 49 -17.31 -1.42 -12.30
N PHE A 50 -16.09 -0.93 -12.06
CA PHE A 50 -15.55 0.28 -12.64
C PHE A 50 -14.56 -0.06 -13.76
N PRO A 51 -14.50 0.73 -14.85
CA PRO A 51 -13.50 0.53 -15.90
C PRO A 51 -12.11 0.86 -15.38
N ASP A 52 -11.05 0.41 -16.07
CA ASP A 52 -9.70 0.90 -15.80
C ASP A 52 -9.57 2.39 -16.14
N VAL A 53 -8.72 3.11 -15.40
CA VAL A 53 -8.37 4.51 -15.71
C VAL A 53 -7.72 4.59 -17.09
N GLU A 54 -8.25 5.45 -17.96
CA GLU A 54 -7.66 5.73 -19.27
C GLU A 54 -6.23 6.27 -19.14
N GLY A 55 -5.30 5.68 -19.91
CA GLY A 55 -3.88 6.00 -19.85
C GLY A 55 -3.18 5.50 -18.58
N GLY A 56 -3.90 4.81 -17.70
CA GLY A 56 -3.42 4.33 -16.40
C GLY A 56 -2.43 3.16 -16.47
N ARG A 57 -1.83 2.84 -15.32
CA ARG A 57 -0.88 1.72 -15.23
C ARG A 57 -1.60 0.38 -15.31
N LEU A 58 -2.74 0.23 -14.66
CA LEU A 58 -3.55 -0.99 -14.67
C LEU A 58 -4.01 -1.33 -16.09
N GLN A 59 -4.58 -0.36 -16.80
CA GLN A 59 -4.97 -0.49 -18.20
C GLN A 59 -3.79 -0.98 -19.07
N SER A 60 -2.59 -0.41 -18.87
CA SER A 60 -1.41 -0.83 -19.63
C SER A 60 -1.00 -2.28 -19.40
N PHE A 61 -1.26 -2.87 -18.23
CA PHE A 61 -1.01 -4.30 -18.04
C PHE A 61 -1.95 -5.17 -18.87
N GLY A 62 -3.20 -4.73 -19.11
CA GLY A 62 -4.14 -5.46 -19.96
C GLY A 62 -3.64 -5.62 -21.41
N VAL A 63 -2.82 -4.67 -21.87
CA VAL A 63 -2.24 -4.65 -23.22
C VAL A 63 -0.82 -5.26 -23.23
N ASP A 64 0.07 -4.75 -22.38
CA ASP A 64 1.50 -5.03 -22.45
C ASP A 64 1.88 -6.33 -21.71
N GLU A 65 1.18 -6.66 -20.63
CA GLU A 65 1.53 -7.77 -19.73
C GLU A 65 0.26 -8.51 -19.22
N PRO A 66 -0.57 -9.09 -20.11
CA PRO A 66 -1.92 -9.56 -19.77
C PRO A 66 -1.97 -10.61 -18.65
N LYS A 67 -0.89 -11.35 -18.44
CA LYS A 67 -0.76 -12.29 -17.31
C LYS A 67 -0.67 -11.59 -15.94
N LYS A 68 -0.13 -10.37 -15.90
CA LYS A 68 -0.01 -9.56 -14.68
C LYS A 68 -1.28 -8.77 -14.37
N TYR A 69 -2.10 -8.50 -15.38
CA TYR A 69 -3.34 -7.74 -15.20
C TYR A 69 -4.23 -8.27 -14.07
N PRO A 70 -4.65 -9.57 -14.05
CA PRO A 70 -5.51 -10.07 -12.97
C PRO A 70 -4.80 -10.09 -11.61
N ILE A 71 -3.48 -10.26 -11.57
CA ILE A 71 -2.68 -10.20 -10.33
C ILE A 71 -2.71 -8.78 -9.75
N LYS A 72 -2.48 -7.77 -10.60
CA LYS A 72 -2.47 -6.36 -10.18
C LYS A 72 -3.88 -5.86 -9.83
N LYS A 73 -4.90 -6.34 -10.55
CA LYS A 73 -6.32 -6.07 -10.24
C LYS A 73 -6.72 -6.70 -8.89
N SER A 74 -6.29 -7.94 -8.62
CA SER A 74 -6.51 -8.59 -7.32
C SER A 74 -5.87 -7.80 -6.15
N CYS A 75 -4.64 -7.30 -6.36
CA CYS A 75 -3.97 -6.45 -5.39
C CYS A 75 -4.73 -5.13 -5.14
N LEU A 76 -5.27 -4.49 -6.18
CA LEU A 76 -6.16 -3.35 -6.03
C LEU A 76 -7.42 -3.71 -5.23
N PHE A 77 -8.10 -4.81 -5.57
CA PHE A 77 -9.35 -5.21 -4.91
C PHE A 77 -9.16 -5.45 -3.41
N ASN A 78 -8.02 -6.00 -2.98
CA ASN A 78 -7.66 -6.04 -1.57
C ASN A 78 -7.67 -4.65 -0.92
N ASN A 79 -7.04 -3.67 -1.57
CA ASN A 79 -6.99 -2.30 -1.06
C ASN A 79 -8.36 -1.62 -1.06
N LEU A 80 -9.22 -1.90 -2.04
CA LEU A 80 -10.58 -1.35 -2.10
C LEU A 80 -11.50 -1.98 -1.02
N ARG A 81 -11.45 -3.30 -0.82
CA ARG A 81 -12.17 -3.97 0.29
C ARG A 81 -11.80 -3.39 1.64
N LEU A 82 -10.52 -3.14 1.84
CA LEU A 82 -9.99 -2.53 3.05
C LEU A 82 -10.47 -1.07 3.22
N ALA A 83 -10.48 -0.29 2.14
CA ALA A 83 -11.02 1.06 2.17
C ALA A 83 -12.53 1.06 2.49
N THR A 84 -13.32 0.20 1.86
CA THR A 84 -14.75 0.01 2.19
C THR A 84 -14.92 -0.32 3.67
N LYS A 85 -14.11 -1.22 4.22
CA LYS A 85 -14.15 -1.58 5.64
C LYS A 85 -13.87 -0.39 6.57
N VAL A 86 -12.87 0.45 6.25
CA VAL A 86 -12.55 1.66 7.02
C VAL A 86 -13.67 2.70 6.91
N TYR A 87 -14.23 2.88 5.72
CA TYR A 87 -15.35 3.77 5.48
C TYR A 87 -16.59 3.36 6.29
N ASP A 88 -16.99 2.09 6.18
CA ASP A 88 -18.18 1.54 6.84
C ASP A 88 -18.06 1.53 8.36
N ALA A 89 -16.86 1.24 8.89
CA ALA A 89 -16.62 1.25 10.33
C ALA A 89 -16.56 2.66 10.93
N GLY A 90 -16.28 3.69 10.12
CA GLY A 90 -16.06 5.05 10.61
C GLY A 90 -14.80 5.19 11.49
N GLU A 91 -13.89 4.22 11.43
CA GLU A 91 -12.67 4.16 12.24
C GLU A 91 -11.44 3.91 11.37
N SER A 92 -10.33 4.58 11.70
CA SER A 92 -9.05 4.34 11.01
C SER A 92 -8.54 2.93 11.29
N MET A 93 -7.93 2.30 10.29
CA MET A 93 -7.31 0.98 10.41
C MET A 93 -5.90 0.96 9.80
N ILE A 94 -5.11 -0.03 10.18
CA ILE A 94 -3.79 -0.31 9.60
C ILE A 94 -3.91 -1.49 8.66
N PHE A 95 -3.25 -1.42 7.52
CA PHE A 95 -3.18 -2.50 6.56
C PHE A 95 -1.74 -2.95 6.38
N LEU A 96 -1.55 -4.26 6.43
CA LEU A 96 -0.26 -4.92 6.39
C LEU A 96 -0.33 -6.04 5.35
N GLU A 97 0.56 -6.03 4.38
CA GLU A 97 0.79 -7.20 3.52
C GLU A 97 1.67 -8.21 4.28
N HIS A 98 1.55 -9.49 3.94
CA HIS A 98 2.25 -10.59 4.61
C HIS A 98 3.79 -10.48 4.66
N ASP A 99 4.42 -9.68 3.81
CA ASP A 99 5.87 -9.61 3.59
C ASP A 99 6.54 -8.51 4.44
N ILE A 100 5.88 -8.12 5.54
CA ILE A 100 6.35 -7.12 6.50
C ILE A 100 6.85 -7.74 7.80
N GLU A 101 7.65 -6.97 8.53
CA GLU A 101 8.06 -7.23 9.91
C GLU A 101 7.81 -5.96 10.73
N VAL A 102 7.06 -6.09 11.82
CA VAL A 102 6.84 -5.02 12.79
C VAL A 102 8.05 -4.92 13.72
N ILE A 103 8.54 -3.70 13.91
CA ILE A 103 9.76 -3.42 14.68
C ILE A 103 9.54 -2.50 15.89
N ASP A 104 8.31 -2.05 16.13
CA ASP A 104 7.95 -1.29 17.32
C ASP A 104 6.45 -1.42 17.68
N ARG A 105 6.03 -0.82 18.79
CA ARG A 105 4.63 -0.77 19.25
C ARG A 105 3.72 0.03 18.32
N CYS A 106 2.43 -0.30 18.35
CA CYS A 106 1.40 0.38 17.58
C CYS A 106 0.96 1.70 18.23
N GLU A 107 1.79 2.73 18.13
CA GLU A 107 1.46 4.09 18.59
C GLU A 107 1.27 5.00 17.37
N ILE A 108 0.07 4.91 16.77
CA ILE A 108 -0.28 5.70 15.59
C ILE A 108 -0.84 7.07 16.02
N PRO A 109 -0.12 8.17 15.74
CA PRO A 109 -0.63 9.52 15.96
C PRO A 109 -1.77 9.87 14.99
N PHE A 110 -2.37 11.05 15.16
CA PHE A 110 -3.31 11.59 14.19
C PHE A 110 -2.65 11.76 12.81
N PHE A 111 -3.42 11.43 11.78
CA PHE A 111 -3.10 11.67 10.37
C PHE A 111 -4.40 11.96 9.62
N LYS A 112 -4.30 12.64 8.48
CA LYS A 112 -5.46 13.16 7.75
C LYS A 112 -6.15 12.11 6.89
N ASP A 113 -5.41 11.55 5.91
CA ASP A 113 -5.97 10.59 4.95
C ASP A 113 -5.20 9.26 4.99
N LEU A 114 -3.90 9.27 4.65
CA LEU A 114 -3.05 8.08 4.62
C LEU A 114 -1.73 8.34 5.34
N LEU A 115 -1.34 7.41 6.22
CA LEU A 115 -0.06 7.40 6.92
C LEU A 115 0.76 6.18 6.53
N PHE A 116 1.86 6.40 5.81
CA PHE A 116 2.78 5.34 5.39
C PHE A 116 3.72 4.94 6.55
N LEU A 117 3.82 3.65 6.85
CA LEU A 117 4.43 3.17 8.11
C LEU A 117 5.89 2.70 7.97
N SER A 118 6.41 2.63 6.75
CA SER A 118 7.71 2.00 6.43
C SER A 118 8.64 2.88 5.59
N MET A 119 8.50 4.22 5.66
CA MET A 119 9.23 5.14 4.78
C MET A 119 10.76 5.05 4.91
N ASP A 120 11.29 4.76 6.11
CA ASP A 120 12.73 4.59 6.33
C ASP A 120 13.32 3.41 5.57
N TYR A 121 12.47 2.46 5.16
CA TYR A 121 12.83 1.21 4.49
C TYR A 121 12.35 1.15 3.04
N ALA A 122 11.42 2.04 2.64
CA ALA A 122 10.79 2.05 1.31
C ALA A 122 11.78 2.03 0.13
N PHE A 123 12.95 2.64 0.30
CA PHE A 123 13.98 2.76 -0.74
C PHE A 123 15.26 1.98 -0.42
N LYS A 124 15.19 1.04 0.53
CA LYS A 124 16.28 0.14 0.91
C LYS A 124 15.93 -1.29 0.53
N ALA A 125 16.94 -2.12 0.28
CA ALA A 125 16.70 -3.55 0.06
C ALA A 125 15.93 -4.14 1.25
N PRO A 126 14.93 -5.00 1.02
CA PRO A 126 14.62 -5.72 -0.23
C PRO A 126 13.56 -5.06 -1.13
N SER A 127 13.21 -3.79 -0.91
CA SER A 127 12.28 -3.08 -1.80
C SER A 127 12.72 -3.12 -3.26
N VAL A 128 11.78 -3.26 -4.19
CA VAL A 128 12.03 -3.13 -5.65
C VAL A 128 12.46 -1.71 -6.06
N LEU A 129 12.31 -0.75 -5.15
CA LEU A 129 12.81 0.62 -5.32
C LEU A 129 14.25 0.77 -4.83
N ALA A 130 14.85 -0.26 -4.22
CA ALA A 130 16.26 -0.28 -3.86
C ALA A 130 17.12 -0.17 -5.12
N GLY A 131 18.19 0.64 -5.07
CA GLY A 131 19.10 0.85 -6.19
C GLY A 131 18.63 1.88 -7.22
N LYS A 132 17.39 2.38 -7.14
CA LYS A 132 17.03 3.63 -7.81
C LYS A 132 17.78 4.77 -7.13
N ASN A 133 18.41 5.65 -7.92
CA ASN A 133 19.22 6.74 -7.37
C ASN A 133 18.33 7.81 -6.74
N PHE A 134 17.99 7.60 -5.47
CA PHE A 134 17.24 8.53 -4.62
C PHE A 134 18.13 9.17 -3.55
N ALA A 135 19.45 9.23 -3.79
CA ALA A 135 20.44 9.70 -2.84
C ALA A 135 20.15 11.12 -2.32
N GLY A 136 19.62 12.01 -3.18
CA GLY A 136 19.19 13.34 -2.77
C GLY A 136 18.08 13.31 -1.72
N TRP A 137 17.03 12.51 -1.93
CA TRP A 137 15.93 12.35 -0.97
C TRP A 137 16.43 11.76 0.36
N GLN A 138 17.27 10.73 0.34
CA GLN A 138 17.76 10.06 1.55
C GLN A 138 18.53 11.02 2.49
N GLN A 139 19.24 12.00 1.93
CA GLN A 139 19.96 13.02 2.69
C GLN A 139 19.03 14.06 3.34
N HIS A 140 17.85 14.29 2.76
CA HIS A 140 16.84 15.22 3.27
C HIS A 140 15.87 14.57 4.28
N HIS A 141 15.60 13.27 4.12
CA HIS A 141 14.64 12.51 4.92
C HIS A 141 15.00 12.41 6.42
N GLN A 142 16.27 12.56 6.80
CA GLN A 142 16.76 12.35 8.18
C GLN A 142 16.49 13.50 9.19
N LYS A 143 15.56 14.43 8.94
CA LYS A 143 15.47 15.69 9.72
C LYS A 143 14.13 16.01 10.38
N SER A 144 13.10 15.18 10.24
CA SER A 144 11.85 15.44 10.96
C SER A 144 11.99 15.07 12.44
N LEU A 145 11.67 16.00 13.34
CA LEU A 145 11.47 15.73 14.76
C LEU A 145 10.01 15.35 15.08
N ALA A 146 9.11 15.52 14.12
CA ALA A 146 7.70 15.19 14.27
C ALA A 146 7.48 13.68 14.08
N GLN A 147 6.52 13.14 14.82
CA GLN A 147 6.12 11.74 14.75
C GLN A 147 5.45 11.40 13.41
N THR A 148 4.75 12.37 12.81
CA THR A 148 4.28 12.32 11.42
C THR A 148 4.82 13.49 10.63
N TYR A 149 4.93 13.32 9.31
CA TYR A 149 5.28 14.41 8.40
C TYR A 149 4.67 14.17 7.02
N GLU A 150 4.34 15.28 6.33
CA GLU A 150 3.87 15.22 4.95
C GLU A 150 4.97 14.74 4.00
N PHE A 151 4.60 14.02 2.94
CA PHE A 151 5.53 13.68 1.88
C PHE A 151 6.13 14.98 1.29
N PRO A 152 7.47 15.11 1.22
CA PRO A 152 8.10 16.38 0.89
C PRO A 152 8.00 16.69 -0.60
N ARG A 153 7.02 17.53 -0.97
CA ARG A 153 6.60 17.78 -2.37
C ARG A 153 7.75 18.06 -3.36
N ASP A 154 8.72 18.85 -2.91
CA ASP A 154 9.80 19.38 -3.75
C ASP A 154 10.94 18.37 -4.00
N VAL A 155 11.14 17.41 -3.09
CA VAL A 155 12.27 16.47 -3.14
C VAL A 155 11.83 15.00 -3.19
N TYR A 156 10.53 14.71 -3.07
CA TYR A 156 10.01 13.35 -3.11
C TYR A 156 10.13 12.76 -4.53
N PRO A 157 10.84 11.62 -4.69
CA PRO A 157 11.30 11.20 -6.01
C PRO A 157 10.31 10.32 -6.78
N LEU A 158 9.30 9.76 -6.10
CA LEU A 158 8.36 8.84 -6.73
C LEU A 158 7.12 9.61 -7.21
N LYS A 159 7.04 9.81 -8.53
CA LYS A 159 5.94 10.50 -9.20
C LYS A 159 5.21 9.54 -10.14
N TYR A 160 3.90 9.74 -10.25
CA TYR A 160 3.05 9.08 -11.22
C TYR A 160 3.43 9.56 -12.63
N TYR A 161 3.83 8.63 -13.50
CA TYR A 161 4.42 8.94 -14.81
C TYR A 161 3.54 8.54 -16.00
N LYS A 162 2.41 7.88 -15.75
CA LYS A 162 1.45 7.50 -16.80
C LYS A 162 0.61 8.73 -17.18
N ASP A 163 0.13 8.75 -18.43
CA ASP A 163 -0.62 9.89 -18.94
C ASP A 163 -2.11 9.74 -18.61
N SER A 164 -2.43 9.94 -17.33
CA SER A 164 -3.79 9.88 -16.80
C SER A 164 -4.11 11.15 -16.00
N VAL A 165 -5.31 11.19 -15.43
CA VAL A 165 -5.75 12.26 -14.52
C VAL A 165 -4.78 12.52 -13.36
N TRP A 166 -4.00 11.50 -12.97
CA TRP A 166 -3.02 11.58 -11.87
C TRP A 166 -1.59 11.87 -12.31
N ASN A 167 -1.33 12.16 -13.57
CA ASN A 167 0.02 12.49 -14.06
C ASN A 167 0.73 13.53 -13.15
N ASN A 168 1.99 13.24 -12.81
CA ASN A 168 2.89 14.01 -11.97
C ASN A 168 2.51 14.13 -10.47
N SER A 169 1.51 13.39 -9.98
CA SER A 169 1.26 13.31 -8.53
C SER A 169 2.35 12.50 -7.81
N MET A 170 2.57 12.77 -6.51
CA MET A 170 3.39 11.88 -5.68
C MET A 170 2.64 10.58 -5.43
N MET A 171 3.35 9.46 -5.42
CA MET A 171 2.79 8.14 -5.13
C MET A 171 3.31 7.60 -3.79
N VAL A 172 2.59 6.67 -3.18
CA VAL A 172 3.17 5.85 -2.10
C VAL A 172 4.20 4.87 -2.66
N PRO A 173 5.26 4.50 -1.91
CA PRO A 173 6.30 3.60 -2.38
C PRO A 173 5.91 2.11 -2.23
N GLY A 174 4.65 1.78 -2.52
CA GLY A 174 4.03 0.48 -2.31
C GLY A 174 2.84 0.53 -1.34
N THR A 175 2.18 -0.62 -1.14
CA THR A 175 1.03 -0.78 -0.23
C THR A 175 1.29 -1.76 0.91
N SER A 176 2.55 -2.09 1.18
CA SER A 176 2.92 -3.12 2.17
C SER A 176 2.52 -2.78 3.60
N ALA A 177 2.59 -1.51 4.00
CA ALA A 177 2.19 -1.08 5.35
C ALA A 177 1.75 0.39 5.40
N TYR A 178 0.47 0.64 5.63
CA TYR A 178 -0.08 1.99 5.78
C TYR A 178 -1.30 2.00 6.71
N ALA A 179 -1.58 3.14 7.32
CA ALA A 179 -2.84 3.41 7.99
C ALA A 179 -3.73 4.29 7.10
N LEU A 180 -5.05 4.04 7.12
CA LEU A 180 -6.04 4.77 6.34
C LEU A 180 -7.14 5.30 7.27
N SER A 181 -7.51 6.56 7.10
CA SER A 181 -8.62 7.18 7.83
C SER A 181 -9.94 7.00 7.07
N PRO A 182 -11.10 7.13 7.73
CA PRO A 182 -12.41 7.12 7.06
C PRO A 182 -12.50 8.13 5.91
N TYR A 183 -11.89 9.31 6.09
CA TYR A 183 -11.86 10.35 5.07
C TYR A 183 -10.91 10.00 3.91
N GLY A 184 -9.78 9.34 4.19
CA GLY A 184 -8.90 8.79 3.16
C GLY A 184 -9.57 7.69 2.35
N ALA A 185 -10.32 6.80 3.01
CA ALA A 185 -11.09 5.74 2.38
C ALA A 185 -12.20 6.30 1.48
N GLU A 186 -12.99 7.26 1.97
CA GLU A 186 -14.01 7.94 1.17
C GLU A 186 -13.42 8.55 -0.10
N LYS A 187 -12.28 9.25 0.00
CA LYS A 187 -11.59 9.82 -1.17
C LYS A 187 -11.14 8.77 -2.17
N LEU A 188 -10.62 7.64 -1.68
CA LEU A 188 -10.19 6.55 -2.56
C LEU A 188 -11.37 5.96 -3.33
N LEU A 189 -12.46 5.64 -2.63
CA LEU A 189 -13.66 5.06 -3.21
C LEU A 189 -14.28 6.02 -4.24
N ASN A 190 -14.41 7.31 -3.89
CA ASN A 190 -14.88 8.35 -4.81
C ASN A 190 -13.97 8.51 -6.03
N ALA A 191 -12.65 8.37 -5.86
CA ALA A 191 -11.71 8.45 -6.97
C ALA A 191 -11.86 7.27 -7.94
N VAL A 192 -12.07 6.06 -7.42
CA VAL A 192 -12.35 4.87 -8.24
C VAL A 192 -13.67 5.02 -9.00
N GLU A 193 -14.74 5.45 -8.31
CA GLU A 193 -16.05 5.65 -8.95
C GLU A 193 -15.97 6.68 -10.08
N LYS A 194 -15.24 7.78 -9.84
CA LYS A 194 -15.16 8.90 -10.79
C LYS A 194 -14.20 8.64 -11.96
N HIS A 195 -13.09 7.95 -11.72
CA HIS A 195 -11.99 7.88 -12.68
C HIS A 195 -11.68 6.46 -13.18
N GLY A 196 -12.09 5.44 -12.44
CA GLY A 196 -11.82 4.04 -12.75
C GLY A 196 -10.76 3.38 -11.84
N LEU A 197 -10.46 2.12 -12.16
CA LEU A 197 -9.51 1.26 -11.46
C LEU A 197 -8.06 1.53 -11.88
N GLU A 198 -7.15 1.45 -10.92
CA GLU A 198 -5.72 1.66 -11.13
C GLU A 198 -4.88 0.78 -10.18
N GLN A 199 -3.63 0.48 -10.51
CA GLN A 199 -2.71 -0.28 -9.66
C GLN A 199 -2.69 0.31 -8.23
N SER A 200 -2.65 -0.55 -7.21
CA SER A 200 -2.83 -0.17 -5.80
C SER A 200 -1.93 0.99 -5.33
N ASP A 201 -0.62 0.93 -5.54
CA ASP A 201 0.33 1.99 -5.21
C ASP A 201 0.22 3.24 -6.12
N TYR A 202 -0.43 3.14 -7.28
CA TYR A 202 -0.66 4.25 -8.21
C TYR A 202 -1.93 5.04 -7.86
N ILE A 203 -2.96 4.36 -7.33
CA ILE A 203 -4.20 5.04 -6.93
C ILE A 203 -4.05 5.81 -5.61
N TYR A 204 -3.18 5.34 -4.72
CA TYR A 204 -2.75 6.09 -3.54
C TYR A 204 -1.73 7.18 -3.91
N ASN A 205 -2.25 8.34 -4.33
CA ASN A 205 -1.41 9.45 -4.78
C ASN A 205 -1.90 10.82 -4.27
N SER A 206 -1.03 11.83 -4.39
CA SER A 206 -1.26 13.17 -3.83
C SER A 206 -2.38 13.99 -4.50
N LYS A 207 -2.92 13.54 -5.63
CA LYS A 207 -4.12 14.14 -6.24
C LYS A 207 -5.42 13.49 -5.73
N VAL A 208 -5.34 12.29 -5.17
CA VAL A 208 -6.47 11.59 -4.54
C VAL A 208 -6.57 11.95 -3.06
N MET A 209 -5.44 11.94 -2.35
CA MET A 209 -5.43 12.11 -0.90
C MET A 209 -4.14 12.75 -0.37
N HIS A 210 -4.18 13.12 0.90
CA HIS A 210 -3.06 13.64 1.67
C HIS A 210 -2.13 12.49 2.10
N LEU A 211 -0.85 12.61 1.77
CA LEU A 211 0.14 11.57 2.03
C LEU A 211 1.07 12.01 3.16
N GLU A 212 1.04 11.27 4.26
CA GLU A 212 1.91 11.43 5.41
C GLU A 212 2.71 10.16 5.65
N ALA A 213 3.83 10.27 6.36
CA ALA A 213 4.64 9.13 6.78
C ALA A 213 4.94 9.22 8.28
N LEU A 214 5.09 8.04 8.90
CA LEU A 214 5.47 7.90 10.30
C LEU A 214 7.00 7.98 10.45
N ASN A 215 7.46 8.67 11.48
CA ASN A 215 8.87 8.82 11.83
C ASN A 215 9.09 8.62 13.34
N PRO A 216 9.94 7.67 13.76
CA PRO A 216 10.58 6.65 12.91
C PRO A 216 9.55 5.67 12.34
N SER A 217 9.92 4.95 11.28
CA SER A 217 9.12 3.84 10.76
C SER A 217 9.02 2.70 11.78
N ILE A 218 7.83 2.13 11.95
CA ILE A 218 7.57 1.01 12.89
C ILE A 218 7.38 -0.33 12.17
N VAL A 219 7.43 -0.31 10.83
CA VAL A 219 7.35 -1.49 9.97
C VAL A 219 8.48 -1.45 8.94
N LYS A 220 9.01 -2.63 8.59
CA LYS A 220 9.95 -2.82 7.47
C LYS A 220 9.53 -4.04 6.65
N LEU A 221 10.11 -4.21 5.46
CA LEU A 221 9.94 -5.43 4.67
C LEU A 221 10.76 -6.59 5.26
N GLN A 222 10.23 -7.81 5.18
CA GLN A 222 10.97 -9.03 5.47
C GLN A 222 12.09 -9.23 4.47
N LYS A 223 13.19 -9.88 4.91
CA LYS A 223 14.34 -10.20 4.05
C LYS A 223 13.95 -11.07 2.84
N HIS A 224 12.99 -11.97 3.03
CA HIS A 224 12.42 -12.77 1.96
C HIS A 224 11.11 -12.12 1.50
N ASN A 225 11.06 -11.72 0.23
CA ASN A 225 9.84 -11.25 -0.41
C ASN A 225 9.44 -12.26 -1.51
N PRO A 226 8.28 -12.93 -1.39
CA PRO A 226 7.84 -13.92 -2.37
C PRO A 226 7.49 -13.29 -3.74
N ASN A 227 7.31 -11.96 -3.78
CA ASN A 227 7.06 -11.17 -4.97
C ASN A 227 5.82 -11.64 -5.74
N LEU A 228 4.79 -12.08 -5.01
CA LEU A 228 3.56 -12.65 -5.57
C LEU A 228 2.80 -11.63 -6.42
N SER A 229 2.93 -10.33 -6.12
CA SER A 229 2.35 -9.26 -6.93
C SER A 229 2.99 -9.12 -8.33
N HIS A 230 4.09 -9.82 -8.61
CA HIS A 230 4.76 -9.86 -9.92
C HIS A 230 4.82 -11.25 -10.55
N ARG A 231 4.92 -12.31 -9.74
CA ARG A 231 5.06 -13.70 -10.19
C ARG A 231 3.72 -14.43 -10.33
N GLY A 232 2.68 -13.97 -9.63
CA GLY A 232 1.41 -14.68 -9.51
C GLY A 232 1.45 -15.78 -8.45
N VAL A 233 0.28 -16.37 -8.21
CA VAL A 233 0.07 -17.56 -7.38
C VAL A 233 -0.03 -18.77 -8.30
#